data_AF-A0A952XMJ2-F1
#
_entry.id   AF-A0A952XMJ2-F1
#
_cell.length_a   1.000
_cell.length_b   1.000
_cell.length_c   1.000
_cell.angle_alpha   90.00
_cell.angle_beta   90.00
_cell.angle_gamma   90.00
#
_symmetry.space_group_name_H-M   'P 1'
#
loop_
_entity.id
_entity.type
_entity.pdbx_description
1 polymer ?
#
loop_
_entity_poly.entity_id
_entity_poly.type
_entity_poly.pdbx_seq_one_letter_code
_entity_poly.pdbx_strand_id
1 'polypeptide(L)'
;MNKGEHGTAQPIFCHECGLLLRASPLPEGATAKCPRCGAFLYRHRTNSIERSLSLLFGALILFVVAQTFPFMTLKMEGREQITVLLQGCLEFYRQGLWPLALLVFFATTAAPLAKMACSMWVLLPLYRGRQPRHGGRVFRLAQALRPWAMMEVYLLGTFVAYVKLIDMATLQLDTGLFAFCLLILVMSWADSALEPAEVWDRLKPSTPVPPPPQPTPGQQLVGCHACDLVAPVSSGHTRCPRCGAALHARKVDSLARTWALVLTAVILYVPANVYPVMTVISFGSGEPDTILSGVKVLISAGMWPLALLVFIASITVPMLKLLGLSFLLISVQRRSSWRRRDRTRLYRIIEGVGRWSMIDIFMISILVALVKLGAIATIEPGVGATSFAAVVVTTMLASMAFDPRLIWDAAVQERKPA
;
A
#
# COMPACT_ATOMS: atom_id res chain seq x y z
N MET A 1 -19.16 20.76 40.42
CA MET A 1 -17.97 20.24 41.13
C MET A 1 -17.13 19.44 40.15
N ASN A 2 -15.82 19.56 40.01
CA ASN A 2 -14.81 20.59 40.27
C ASN A 2 -13.52 19.99 39.66
N LYS A 3 -12.63 20.83 39.13
CA LYS A 3 -11.25 20.53 38.68
C LYS A 3 -11.17 19.66 37.41
N GLY A 4 -10.70 20.17 36.27
CA GLY A 4 -9.40 20.82 36.17
C GLY A 4 -8.27 19.78 36.13
N GLU A 5 -8.47 18.64 35.48
CA GLU A 5 -7.33 17.84 35.02
C GLU A 5 -6.69 18.59 33.85
N HIS A 6 -5.61 19.32 34.13
CA HIS A 6 -4.55 19.52 33.15
C HIS A 6 -3.99 18.14 32.78
N GLY A 7 -4.74 17.39 31.97
CA GLY A 7 -4.29 16.14 31.39
C GLY A 7 -3.03 16.44 30.61
N THR A 8 -1.88 16.00 31.13
CA THR A 8 -0.57 16.15 30.51
C THR A 8 -0.64 15.57 29.10
N ALA A 9 -0.80 16.45 28.12
CA ALA A 9 -0.98 16.06 26.74
C ALA A 9 0.22 15.21 26.29
N GLN A 10 -0.05 14.00 25.83
CA GLN A 10 1.01 13.13 25.35
C GLN A 10 1.73 13.79 24.17
N PRO A 11 3.06 13.79 24.14
CA PRO A 11 3.80 14.30 23.00
C PRO A 11 3.58 13.39 21.80
N ILE A 12 3.37 14.01 20.64
CA ILE A 12 3.19 13.35 19.34
C ILE A 12 4.38 13.70 18.46
N PHE A 13 4.89 12.73 17.70
CA PHE A 13 5.99 12.92 16.78
C PHE A 13 5.47 12.97 15.34
N CYS A 14 5.89 13.96 14.54
CA CYS A 14 5.55 13.97 13.12
C CYS A 14 6.44 12.97 12.34
N HIS A 15 5.84 11.94 11.74
CA HIS A 15 6.55 10.93 10.95
C HIS A 15 7.38 11.48 9.79
N GLU A 16 6.95 12.57 9.16
CA GLU A 16 7.62 13.10 7.97
C GLU A 16 8.77 14.06 8.26
N CYS A 17 8.61 14.98 9.22
CA CYS A 17 9.61 16.02 9.49
C CYS A 17 10.29 15.90 10.86
N GLY A 18 9.84 14.96 11.69
CA GLY A 18 10.39 14.70 13.01
C GLY A 18 10.16 15.78 14.06
N LEU A 19 9.20 16.68 13.85
CA LEU A 19 8.84 17.68 14.84
C LEU A 19 8.08 17.05 16.01
N LEU A 20 8.56 17.27 17.24
CA LEU A 20 7.86 16.91 18.47
C LEU A 20 6.80 17.97 18.77
N LEU A 21 5.55 17.56 18.87
CA LEU A 21 4.39 18.41 19.13
C LEU A 21 3.68 17.93 20.39
N ARG A 22 2.97 18.82 21.08
CA ARG A 22 2.03 18.41 22.14
C ARG A 22 0.66 18.19 21.51
N ALA A 23 0.03 17.06 21.83
CA ALA A 23 -1.35 16.84 21.43
C ALA A 23 -2.23 17.94 22.01
N SER A 24 -3.17 18.47 21.22
CA SER A 24 -4.23 19.34 21.73
C SER A 24 -5.55 18.61 21.58
N PRO A 25 -6.48 18.71 22.55
CA PRO A 25 -7.84 18.23 22.33
C PRO A 25 -8.42 18.98 21.13
N LEU A 26 -9.02 18.23 20.20
CA LEU A 26 -9.65 18.75 19.00
C LEU A 26 -11.16 18.57 19.13
N PRO A 27 -11.98 19.51 18.61
CA PRO A 27 -13.41 19.30 18.48
C PRO A 27 -13.70 18.13 17.52
N GLU A 28 -14.89 17.53 17.65
CA GLU A 28 -15.28 16.38 16.82
C GLU A 28 -15.14 16.70 15.31
N GLY A 29 -14.49 15.79 14.57
CA GLY A 29 -14.26 15.93 13.13
C GLY A 29 -13.06 16.80 12.75
N ALA A 30 -12.47 17.57 13.67
CA ALA A 30 -11.29 18.39 13.37
C ALA A 30 -10.02 17.56 13.18
N THR A 31 -9.12 18.08 12.34
CA THR A 31 -7.86 17.41 11.95
C THR A 31 -6.66 18.20 12.42
N ALA A 32 -5.70 17.54 13.08
CA ALA A 32 -4.39 18.12 13.34
C ALA A 32 -3.46 17.95 12.12
N LYS A 33 -2.79 19.03 11.72
CA LYS A 33 -1.73 19.02 10.71
C LYS A 33 -0.43 19.54 11.32
N CYS A 34 0.70 18.99 10.87
CA CYS A 34 2.01 19.47 11.29
C CYS A 34 2.27 20.89 10.76
N PRO A 35 2.64 21.87 11.60
CA PRO A 35 2.88 23.25 11.15
C PRO A 35 4.15 23.39 10.27
N ARG A 36 5.08 22.44 10.35
CA ARG A 36 6.35 22.47 9.60
C ARG A 36 6.19 21.93 8.17
N CYS A 37 5.67 20.72 8.03
CA CYS A 37 5.56 20.02 6.75
C CYS A 37 4.13 19.89 6.22
N GLY A 38 3.10 20.20 7.02
CA GLY A 38 1.69 20.05 6.64
C GLY A 38 1.20 18.61 6.60
N ALA A 39 1.92 17.65 7.19
CA ALA A 39 1.50 16.25 7.28
C ALA A 39 0.26 16.12 8.18
N PHE A 40 -0.64 15.20 7.84
CA PHE A 40 -1.74 14.82 8.72
C PHE A 40 -1.18 14.12 9.97
N LEU A 41 -1.65 14.48 11.17
CA LEU A 41 -1.22 13.88 12.43
C LEU A 41 -2.28 12.91 12.97
N TYR A 42 -3.45 13.44 13.30
CA TYR A 42 -4.59 12.67 13.80
C TYR A 42 -5.89 13.45 13.57
N ARG A 43 -7.02 12.75 13.61
CA ARG A 43 -8.37 13.33 13.60
C ARG A 43 -9.12 12.84 14.84
N HIS A 44 -9.98 13.67 15.42
CA HIS A 44 -10.82 13.24 16.53
C HIS A 44 -12.16 12.71 16.00
N ARG A 45 -12.47 11.44 16.27
CA ARG A 45 -13.76 10.81 15.97
C ARG A 45 -14.24 9.98 17.16
N THR A 46 -15.52 10.09 17.50
CA THR A 46 -16.19 9.29 18.52
C THR A 46 -16.78 8.01 17.92
N ASN A 47 -16.84 6.93 18.72
CA ASN A 47 -17.37 5.60 18.33
C ASN A 47 -16.71 4.97 17.08
N SER A 48 -15.41 5.22 16.85
CA SER A 48 -14.71 4.67 15.67
C SER A 48 -14.63 3.14 15.68
N ILE A 49 -14.44 2.55 16.87
CA ILE A 49 -14.24 1.10 17.05
C ILE A 49 -15.51 0.30 16.72
N GLU A 50 -16.67 0.70 17.24
CA GLU A 50 -17.94 0.01 17.00
C GLU A 50 -18.33 0.07 15.51
N ARG A 51 -18.31 1.27 14.92
CA ARG A 51 -18.61 1.47 13.49
C ARG A 51 -17.67 0.66 12.60
N SER A 52 -16.37 0.71 12.89
CA SER A 52 -15.37 -0.05 12.13
C SER A 52 -15.57 -1.55 12.29
N LEU A 53 -15.94 -2.05 13.47
CA LEU A 53 -16.14 -3.48 13.71
C LEU A 53 -17.33 -4.01 12.91
N SER A 54 -18.47 -3.32 12.93
CA SER A 54 -19.66 -3.70 12.15
C SER A 54 -19.39 -3.72 10.64
N LEU A 55 -18.66 -2.72 10.13
CA LEU A 55 -18.24 -2.68 8.73
C LEU A 55 -17.27 -3.81 8.38
N LEU A 56 -16.35 -4.18 9.28
CA LEU A 56 -15.43 -5.30 9.06
C LEU A 56 -16.14 -6.66 8.99
N PHE A 57 -17.19 -6.87 9.78
CA PHE A 57 -18.03 -8.07 9.66
C PHE A 57 -18.74 -8.14 8.30
N GLY A 58 -19.34 -7.02 7.87
CA GLY A 58 -19.96 -6.94 6.54
C GLY A 58 -18.95 -7.17 5.42
N ALA A 59 -17.76 -6.58 5.52
CA ALA A 59 -16.67 -6.79 4.58
C ALA A 59 -16.23 -8.25 4.52
N LEU A 60 -16.15 -8.96 5.66
CA LEU A 60 -15.75 -10.36 5.67
C LEU A 60 -16.75 -11.26 4.92
N ILE A 61 -18.06 -11.01 5.08
CA ILE A 61 -19.11 -11.73 4.35
C ILE A 61 -19.00 -11.46 2.84
N LEU A 62 -18.89 -10.18 2.46
CA LEU A 62 -18.73 -9.78 1.06
C LEU A 62 -17.45 -10.35 0.44
N PHE A 63 -16.37 -10.46 1.21
CA PHE A 63 -15.12 -11.07 0.78
C PHE A 63 -15.30 -12.56 0.46
N VAL A 64 -16.02 -13.30 1.29
CA VAL A 64 -16.34 -14.71 1.01
C VAL A 64 -17.15 -14.83 -0.27
N VAL A 65 -18.20 -14.02 -0.43
CA VAL A 65 -19.05 -14.02 -1.64
C VAL A 65 -18.22 -13.66 -2.89
N ALA A 66 -17.40 -12.61 -2.83
CA ALA A 66 -16.57 -12.17 -3.96
C ALA A 66 -15.54 -13.23 -4.41
N GLN A 67 -15.10 -14.10 -3.50
CA GLN A 67 -14.12 -15.15 -3.79
C GLN A 67 -14.73 -16.47 -4.28
N THR A 68 -15.97 -16.77 -3.88
CA THR A 68 -16.63 -18.05 -4.23
C THR A 68 -17.53 -17.95 -5.45
N PHE A 69 -18.13 -16.79 -5.71
CA PHE A 69 -19.02 -16.60 -6.86
C PHE A 69 -18.24 -16.26 -8.14
N PRO A 70 -18.80 -16.61 -9.32
CA PRO A 70 -18.29 -16.15 -10.60
C PRO A 70 -18.05 -14.64 -10.61
N PHE A 71 -16.88 -14.24 -11.10
CA PHE A 71 -16.47 -12.85 -11.21
C PHE A 71 -16.84 -12.29 -12.59
N MET A 72 -16.47 -13.02 -13.65
CA MET A 72 -16.85 -12.73 -15.03
C MET A 72 -16.97 -14.03 -15.82
N THR A 73 -17.89 -14.05 -16.77
CA THR A 73 -18.08 -15.15 -17.71
C THR A 73 -17.85 -14.66 -19.14
N LEU A 74 -16.90 -15.29 -19.82
CA LEU A 74 -16.58 -15.04 -21.21
C LEU A 74 -17.33 -16.04 -22.09
N LYS A 75 -18.14 -15.57 -23.04
CA LYS A 75 -18.78 -16.43 -24.05
C LYS A 75 -18.22 -16.13 -25.43
N MET A 76 -17.68 -17.15 -26.08
CA MET A 76 -17.14 -17.10 -27.45
C MET A 76 -17.49 -18.40 -28.17
N GLU A 77 -18.08 -18.31 -29.37
CA GLU A 77 -18.34 -19.44 -30.27
C GLU A 77 -18.98 -20.67 -29.59
N GLY A 78 -19.95 -20.44 -28.70
CA GLY A 78 -20.67 -21.50 -27.98
C GLY A 78 -19.94 -22.12 -26.79
N ARG A 79 -18.73 -21.65 -26.45
CA ARG A 79 -18.02 -21.98 -25.20
C ARG A 79 -18.23 -20.90 -24.15
N GLU A 80 -18.49 -21.32 -22.92
CA GLU A 80 -18.59 -20.44 -21.77
C GLU A 80 -17.41 -20.70 -20.82
N GLN A 81 -16.62 -19.67 -20.54
CA GLN A 81 -15.51 -19.72 -19.61
C GLN A 81 -15.85 -18.88 -18.38
N ILE A 82 -16.14 -19.55 -17.27
CA ILE A 82 -16.44 -18.92 -15.99
C ILE A 82 -15.13 -18.66 -15.25
N THR A 83 -14.91 -17.43 -14.80
CA THR A 83 -13.71 -17.02 -14.06
C THR A 83 -14.08 -16.54 -12.67
N VAL A 84 -13.43 -17.10 -11.66
CA VAL A 84 -13.42 -16.58 -10.28
C VAL A 84 -12.14 -15.80 -10.02
N LEU A 85 -12.13 -14.94 -9.00
CA LEU A 85 -11.00 -14.04 -8.70
C LEU A 85 -9.67 -14.79 -8.47
N LEU A 86 -9.74 -15.97 -7.84
CA LEU A 86 -8.56 -16.80 -7.58
C LEU A 86 -8.04 -17.55 -8.83
N GLN A 87 -8.85 -17.68 -9.88
CA GLN A 87 -8.52 -18.45 -11.08
C GLN A 87 -7.29 -17.88 -11.79
N GLY A 88 -7.15 -16.54 -11.84
CA GLY A 88 -5.96 -15.89 -12.42
C GLY A 88 -4.66 -16.21 -11.68
N CYS A 89 -4.73 -16.40 -10.36
CA CYS A 89 -3.57 -16.82 -9.58
C CYS A 89 -3.18 -18.27 -9.91
N LEU A 90 -4.16 -19.16 -9.98
CA LEU A 90 -3.95 -20.56 -10.34
C LEU A 90 -3.37 -20.69 -11.75
N GLU A 91 -3.82 -19.84 -12.66
CA GLU A 91 -3.39 -19.89 -14.04
C GLU A 91 -1.95 -19.40 -14.23
N PHE A 92 -1.55 -18.31 -13.57
CA PHE A 92 -0.13 -17.94 -13.49
C PHE A 92 0.75 -19.03 -12.90
N TYR A 93 0.26 -19.77 -11.90
CA TYR A 93 1.00 -20.87 -11.32
C TYR A 93 1.19 -22.02 -12.32
N ARG A 94 0.13 -22.38 -13.07
CA ARG A 94 0.17 -23.43 -14.10
C ARG A 94 1.12 -23.11 -15.24
N GLN A 95 1.29 -21.84 -15.58
CA GLN A 95 2.20 -21.37 -16.64
C GLN A 95 3.64 -21.16 -16.16
N GLY A 96 3.98 -21.64 -14.96
CA GLY A 96 5.34 -21.55 -14.41
C GLY A 96 5.72 -20.19 -13.82
N LEU A 97 4.84 -19.18 -13.91
CA LEU A 97 5.05 -17.85 -13.34
C LEU A 97 4.58 -17.78 -11.87
N TRP A 98 5.10 -18.69 -11.05
CA TRP A 98 4.78 -18.75 -9.63
C TRP A 98 5.02 -17.44 -8.85
N PRO A 99 6.00 -16.55 -9.19
CA PRO A 99 6.16 -15.29 -8.47
C PRO A 99 4.98 -14.34 -8.68
N LEU A 100 4.41 -14.30 -9.89
CA LEU A 100 3.22 -13.50 -10.18
C LEU A 100 2.00 -14.08 -9.49
N ALA A 101 1.82 -15.41 -9.52
CA ALA A 101 0.75 -16.09 -8.80
C ALA A 101 0.77 -15.74 -7.31
N LEU A 102 1.95 -15.83 -6.66
CA LEU A 102 2.13 -15.48 -5.25
C LEU A 102 1.81 -13.99 -4.99
N LEU A 103 2.32 -13.09 -5.84
CA LEU A 103 2.11 -11.65 -5.69
C LEU A 103 0.62 -11.28 -5.80
N VAL A 104 -0.07 -11.78 -6.83
CA VAL A 104 -1.49 -11.50 -7.04
C VAL A 104 -2.31 -12.12 -5.91
N PHE A 105 -2.07 -13.38 -5.55
CA PHE A 105 -2.73 -14.04 -4.42
C PHE A 105 -2.54 -13.25 -3.12
N PHE A 106 -1.31 -12.80 -2.87
CA PHE A 106 -1.00 -12.00 -1.69
C PHE A 106 -1.78 -10.68 -1.68
N ALA A 107 -1.79 -9.94 -2.78
CA ALA A 107 -2.41 -8.62 -2.84
C ALA A 107 -3.95 -8.65 -2.85
N THR A 108 -4.56 -9.66 -3.47
CA THR A 108 -6.02 -9.73 -3.65
C THR A 108 -6.72 -10.60 -2.62
N THR A 109 -6.04 -11.62 -2.08
CA THR A 109 -6.63 -12.59 -1.14
C THR A 109 -5.99 -12.51 0.23
N ALA A 110 -4.68 -12.77 0.34
CA ALA A 110 -4.05 -12.95 1.64
C ALA A 110 -3.97 -11.65 2.47
N ALA A 111 -3.52 -10.53 1.87
CA ALA A 111 -3.34 -9.27 2.57
C ALA A 111 -4.68 -8.63 3.01
N PRO A 112 -5.74 -8.56 2.17
CA PRO A 112 -7.05 -8.07 2.62
C PRO A 112 -7.64 -8.93 3.74
N LEU A 113 -7.61 -10.26 3.60
CA LEU A 113 -8.12 -11.18 4.62
C LEU A 113 -7.35 -11.06 5.93
N ALA A 114 -6.02 -11.06 5.87
CA ALA A 114 -5.16 -10.92 7.04
C ALA A 114 -5.37 -9.55 7.71
N LYS A 115 -5.52 -8.47 6.94
CA LYS A 115 -5.83 -7.13 7.46
C LYS A 115 -7.18 -7.11 8.19
N MET A 116 -8.23 -7.66 7.59
CA MET A 116 -9.57 -7.74 8.21
C MET A 116 -9.53 -8.59 9.49
N ALA A 117 -8.92 -9.77 9.43
CA ALA A 117 -8.80 -10.67 10.57
C ALA A 117 -7.99 -10.06 11.72
N CYS A 118 -6.84 -9.44 11.42
CA CYS A 118 -6.01 -8.76 12.42
C CYS A 118 -6.76 -7.59 13.06
N SER A 119 -7.48 -6.79 12.26
CA SER A 119 -8.25 -5.65 12.77
C SER A 119 -9.40 -6.12 13.65
N MET A 120 -10.16 -7.13 13.22
CA MET A 120 -11.26 -7.69 13.99
C MET A 120 -10.78 -8.34 15.30
N TRP A 121 -9.64 -9.03 15.29
CA TRP A 121 -9.03 -9.62 16.47
C TRP A 121 -8.61 -8.60 17.53
N VAL A 122 -8.20 -7.39 17.11
CA VAL A 122 -7.87 -6.28 18.02
C VAL A 122 -9.12 -5.54 18.48
N LEU A 123 -10.05 -5.24 17.56
CA LEU A 123 -11.21 -4.40 17.84
C LEU A 123 -12.28 -5.12 18.66
N LEU A 124 -12.47 -6.43 18.49
CA LEU A 124 -13.50 -7.18 19.20
C LEU A 124 -13.28 -7.20 20.74
N PRO A 125 -12.07 -7.47 21.26
CA PRO A 125 -11.80 -7.34 22.70
C PRO A 125 -11.89 -5.88 23.18
N LEU A 126 -11.40 -4.92 22.39
CA LEU A 126 -11.46 -3.49 22.74
C LEU A 126 -12.89 -2.95 22.83
N TYR A 127 -13.79 -3.44 21.97
CA TYR A 127 -15.22 -3.17 22.05
C TYR A 127 -15.83 -3.70 23.36
N ARG A 128 -15.40 -4.88 23.80
CA ARG A 128 -15.80 -5.49 25.08
C ARG A 128 -15.07 -4.93 26.31
N GLY A 129 -14.29 -3.85 26.16
CA GLY A 129 -13.51 -3.24 27.25
C GLY A 129 -12.32 -4.09 27.74
N ARG A 130 -11.93 -5.13 27.01
CA ARG A 130 -10.79 -6.01 27.35
C ARG A 130 -9.58 -5.68 26.49
N GLN A 131 -8.38 -5.83 27.05
CA GLN A 131 -7.15 -5.69 26.28
C GLN A 131 -6.81 -7.01 25.55
N PRO A 132 -6.63 -7.00 24.22
CA PRO A 132 -6.20 -8.18 23.49
C PRO A 132 -4.76 -8.57 23.84
N ARG A 133 -4.51 -9.87 24.00
CA ARG A 133 -3.13 -10.41 24.09
C ARG A 133 -2.36 -9.96 22.85
N HIS A 134 -1.14 -9.46 22.99
CA HIS A 134 -0.32 -8.96 21.87
C HIS A 134 -1.01 -7.93 20.95
N GLY A 135 -2.03 -7.20 21.43
CA GLY A 135 -2.84 -6.27 20.64
C GLY A 135 -2.03 -5.29 19.80
N GLY A 136 -1.00 -4.69 20.38
CA GLY A 136 -0.15 -3.74 19.66
C GLY A 136 0.71 -4.36 18.55
N ARG A 137 1.10 -5.64 18.65
CA ARG A 137 1.85 -6.31 17.56
C ARG A 137 0.95 -6.59 16.37
N VAL A 138 -0.27 -7.07 16.64
CA VAL A 138 -1.24 -7.43 15.59
C VAL A 138 -1.84 -6.19 14.93
N PHE A 139 -2.11 -5.13 15.69
CA PHE A 139 -2.57 -3.88 15.10
C PHE A 139 -1.50 -3.21 14.23
N ARG A 140 -0.21 -3.33 14.62
CA ARG A 140 0.91 -2.93 13.76
C ARG A 140 0.96 -3.76 12.47
N LEU A 141 0.73 -5.07 12.54
CA LEU A 141 0.67 -5.93 11.36
C LEU A 141 -0.50 -5.53 10.45
N ALA A 142 -1.68 -5.25 11.00
CA ALA A 142 -2.83 -4.76 10.24
C ALA A 142 -2.51 -3.45 9.48
N GLN A 143 -1.83 -2.50 10.13
CA GLN A 143 -1.38 -1.26 9.48
C GLN A 143 -0.31 -1.50 8.41
N ALA A 144 0.61 -2.43 8.63
CA ALA A 144 1.62 -2.80 7.64
C ALA A 144 1.02 -3.49 6.41
N LEU A 145 -0.08 -4.24 6.56
CA LEU A 145 -0.80 -4.90 5.47
C LEU A 145 -1.71 -3.96 4.67
N ARG A 146 -2.15 -2.84 5.26
CA ARG A 146 -3.03 -1.86 4.60
C ARG A 146 -2.57 -1.43 3.20
N PRO A 147 -1.30 -1.02 2.97
CA PRO A 147 -0.86 -0.63 1.63
C PRO A 147 -0.78 -1.80 0.64
N TRP A 148 -0.76 -3.05 1.10
CA TRP A 148 -0.68 -4.24 0.25
C TRP A 148 -2.05 -4.79 -0.16
N ALA A 149 -3.10 -4.44 0.57
CA ALA A 149 -4.49 -4.86 0.29
C ALA A 149 -5.09 -4.04 -0.88
N MET A 150 -4.56 -4.22 -2.09
CA MET A 150 -4.82 -3.37 -3.26
C MET A 150 -6.04 -3.80 -4.09
N MET A 151 -7.15 -4.17 -3.45
CA MET A 151 -8.35 -4.65 -4.15
C MET A 151 -8.93 -3.62 -5.14
N GLU A 152 -8.85 -2.34 -4.79
CA GLU A 152 -9.23 -1.22 -5.65
C GLU A 152 -8.40 -1.15 -6.96
N VAL A 153 -7.12 -1.50 -6.90
CA VAL A 153 -6.23 -1.51 -8.06
C VAL A 153 -6.54 -2.74 -8.93
N TYR A 154 -6.90 -3.86 -8.32
CA TYR A 154 -7.38 -5.03 -9.04
C TYR A 154 -8.67 -4.73 -9.81
N LEU A 155 -9.65 -4.03 -9.22
CA LEU A 155 -10.87 -3.60 -9.92
C LEU A 155 -10.56 -2.75 -11.17
N LEU A 156 -9.59 -1.84 -11.09
CA LEU A 156 -9.16 -1.05 -12.24
C LEU A 156 -8.50 -1.93 -13.31
N GLY A 157 -7.65 -2.89 -12.91
CA GLY A 157 -7.09 -3.89 -13.82
C GLY A 157 -8.17 -4.73 -14.52
N THR A 158 -9.22 -5.14 -13.78
CA THR A 158 -10.40 -5.79 -14.34
C THR A 158 -11.09 -4.93 -15.38
N PHE A 159 -11.30 -3.65 -15.08
CA PHE A 159 -11.97 -2.74 -16.01
C PHE A 159 -11.18 -2.57 -17.31
N VAL A 160 -9.85 -2.43 -17.22
CA VAL A 160 -8.95 -2.40 -18.38
C VAL A 160 -9.05 -3.70 -19.19
N ALA A 161 -9.03 -4.85 -18.52
CA ALA A 161 -9.17 -6.16 -19.18
C ALA A 161 -10.54 -6.34 -19.85
N TYR A 162 -11.63 -5.87 -19.21
CA TYR A 162 -12.98 -5.88 -19.75
C TYR A 162 -13.07 -5.09 -21.05
N VAL A 163 -12.58 -3.84 -21.05
CA VAL A 163 -12.58 -2.99 -22.25
C VAL A 163 -11.77 -3.62 -23.38
N LYS A 164 -10.65 -4.28 -23.06
CA LYS A 164 -9.81 -4.96 -24.08
C LYS A 164 -10.53 -6.15 -24.74
N LEU A 165 -11.43 -6.81 -24.04
CA LEU A 165 -12.04 -8.07 -24.47
C LEU A 165 -13.46 -7.91 -25.03
N ILE A 166 -14.15 -6.80 -24.77
CA ILE A 166 -15.53 -6.59 -25.21
C ILE A 166 -15.68 -6.58 -26.74
N ASP A 167 -14.62 -6.16 -27.45
CA ASP A 167 -14.60 -6.14 -28.91
C ASP A 167 -14.45 -7.55 -29.51
N MET A 168 -13.94 -8.50 -28.72
CA MET A 168 -13.66 -9.86 -29.16
C MET A 168 -14.75 -10.85 -28.71
N ALA A 169 -15.45 -10.58 -27.60
CA ALA A 169 -16.38 -11.51 -26.97
C ALA A 169 -17.54 -10.84 -26.25
N THR A 170 -18.64 -11.58 -26.08
CA THR A 170 -19.68 -11.19 -25.13
C THR A 170 -19.22 -11.50 -23.71
N LEU A 171 -18.94 -10.45 -22.94
CA LEU A 171 -18.58 -10.53 -21.53
C LEU A 171 -19.80 -10.30 -20.64
N GLN A 172 -20.08 -11.26 -19.77
CA GLN A 172 -21.11 -11.14 -18.74
C GLN A 172 -20.47 -10.87 -17.38
N LEU A 173 -20.96 -9.84 -16.69
CA LEU A 173 -20.54 -9.47 -15.34
C LEU A 173 -21.40 -10.23 -14.33
N ASP A 174 -20.76 -10.97 -13.43
CA ASP A 174 -21.42 -11.85 -12.50
C ASP A 174 -21.49 -11.26 -11.08
N THR A 175 -22.26 -11.93 -10.20
CA THR A 175 -22.49 -11.54 -8.79
C THR A 175 -21.19 -11.28 -8.02
N GLY A 176 -20.12 -12.03 -8.30
CA GLY A 176 -18.82 -11.87 -7.64
C GLY A 176 -18.20 -10.48 -7.85
N LEU A 177 -18.35 -9.89 -9.05
CA LEU A 177 -17.86 -8.54 -9.32
C LEU A 177 -18.63 -7.47 -8.53
N PHE A 178 -19.96 -7.58 -8.45
CA PHE A 178 -20.77 -6.65 -7.66
C PHE A 178 -20.46 -6.76 -6.16
N ALA A 179 -20.30 -7.98 -5.65
CA ALA A 179 -19.87 -8.22 -4.27
C ALA A 179 -18.47 -7.63 -4.00
N PHE A 180 -17.56 -7.73 -4.96
CA PHE A 180 -16.21 -7.15 -4.89
C PHE A 180 -16.22 -5.61 -4.88
N CYS A 181 -17.04 -4.98 -5.71
CA CYS A 181 -17.24 -3.53 -5.70
C CYS A 181 -17.79 -3.06 -4.35
N LEU A 182 -18.82 -3.72 -3.82
CA LEU A 182 -19.39 -3.39 -2.52
C LEU A 182 -18.39 -3.62 -1.38
N LEU A 183 -17.61 -4.71 -1.45
CA LEU A 183 -16.51 -4.99 -0.52
C LEU A 183 -15.50 -3.85 -0.48
N ILE A 184 -15.05 -3.34 -1.64
CA ILE A 184 -14.10 -2.21 -1.70
C ILE A 184 -14.69 -0.98 -1.02
N LEU A 185 -15.96 -0.67 -1.27
CA LEU A 185 -16.63 0.46 -0.63
C LEU A 185 -16.73 0.29 0.89
N VAL A 186 -17.18 -0.88 1.36
CA VAL A 186 -17.32 -1.18 2.79
C VAL A 186 -15.97 -1.19 3.49
N MET A 187 -14.93 -1.76 2.89
CA MET A 187 -13.57 -1.73 3.45
C MET A 187 -12.96 -0.32 3.45
N SER A 188 -13.17 0.47 2.40
CA SER A 188 -12.74 1.87 2.36
C SER A 188 -13.44 2.69 3.43
N TRP A 189 -14.72 2.42 3.65
CA TRP A 189 -15.50 3.04 4.72
C TRP A 189 -14.99 2.62 6.10
N ALA A 190 -14.74 1.32 6.33
CA ALA A 190 -14.17 0.82 7.58
C ALA A 190 -12.82 1.49 7.90
N ASP A 191 -11.93 1.61 6.92
CA ASP A 191 -10.64 2.27 7.06
C ASP A 191 -10.74 3.77 7.34
N SER A 192 -11.74 4.44 6.77
CA SER A 192 -12.00 5.86 7.03
C SER A 192 -12.71 6.10 8.36
N ALA A 193 -13.45 5.10 8.85
CA ALA A 193 -14.17 5.14 10.11
C ALA A 193 -13.23 4.87 11.29
N LEU A 194 -12.25 3.99 11.11
CA LEU A 194 -11.27 3.61 12.12
C LEU A 194 -10.19 4.69 12.31
N GLU A 195 -10.17 5.35 13.47
CA GLU A 195 -9.10 6.27 13.85
C GLU A 195 -7.96 5.48 14.52
N PRO A 196 -6.76 5.37 13.93
CA PRO A 196 -5.67 4.59 14.52
C PRO A 196 -5.27 5.10 15.90
N ALA A 197 -5.31 6.42 16.13
CA ALA A 197 -4.97 7.04 17.40
C ALA A 197 -5.84 6.54 18.55
N GLU A 198 -7.15 6.39 18.35
CA GLU A 198 -8.07 5.91 19.40
C GLU A 198 -7.77 4.44 19.77
N VAL A 199 -7.57 3.57 18.78
CA VAL A 199 -7.22 2.15 19.01
C VAL A 199 -5.93 2.06 19.82
N TRP A 200 -4.97 2.87 19.42
CA TRP A 200 -3.69 2.99 20.07
C TRP A 200 -3.82 3.48 21.51
N ASP A 201 -4.60 4.51 21.79
CA ASP A 201 -4.79 5.04 23.15
C ASP A 201 -5.44 4.03 24.09
N ARG A 202 -6.35 3.19 23.58
CA ARG A 202 -6.91 2.05 24.35
C ARG A 202 -5.92 0.91 24.55
N LEU A 203 -5.00 0.70 23.61
CA LEU A 203 -3.89 -0.25 23.73
C LEU A 203 -2.78 0.34 24.63
N LYS A 204 -2.92 0.13 25.95
CA LYS A 204 -1.91 0.60 26.91
C LYS A 204 -0.54 -0.07 26.67
N PRO A 205 0.58 0.63 26.86
CA PRO A 205 1.92 0.04 26.86
C PRO A 205 2.03 -1.10 27.88
N SER A 206 2.77 -2.16 27.53
CA SER A 206 3.04 -3.29 28.43
C SER A 206 3.92 -2.90 29.62
N THR A 207 4.79 -1.89 29.45
CA THR A 207 5.51 -1.25 30.55
C THR A 207 5.03 0.19 30.69
N PRO A 208 4.68 0.66 31.89
CA PRO A 208 4.28 2.04 32.11
C PRO A 208 5.35 3.01 31.59
N VAL A 209 4.95 3.96 30.75
CA VAL A 209 5.79 5.09 30.33
C VAL A 209 5.19 6.34 30.99
N PRO A 210 5.95 7.06 31.84
CA PRO A 210 5.42 8.23 32.54
C PRO A 210 5.08 9.36 31.54
N PRO A 211 3.90 9.98 31.64
CA PRO A 211 3.55 11.17 30.86
C PRO A 211 3.86 12.47 31.63
N PRO A 212 4.53 13.47 31.03
CA PRO A 212 5.33 13.41 29.81
C PRO A 212 6.69 12.72 30.05
N PRO A 213 7.21 11.91 29.11
CA PRO A 213 8.50 11.26 29.29
C PRO A 213 9.61 12.31 29.31
N GLN A 214 10.37 12.36 30.41
CA GLN A 214 11.54 13.21 30.52
C GLN A 214 12.80 12.40 30.16
N PRO A 215 13.70 12.93 29.32
CA PRO A 215 14.96 12.26 29.04
C PRO A 215 15.88 12.33 30.27
N THR A 216 16.35 11.18 30.73
CA THR A 216 17.43 11.06 31.73
C THR A 216 18.78 11.33 31.04
N PRO A 217 19.84 11.80 31.73
CA PRO A 217 21.17 11.93 31.12
C PRO A 217 21.60 10.64 30.40
N GLY A 218 21.95 10.74 29.11
CA GLY A 218 22.29 9.60 28.25
C GLY A 218 21.11 8.94 27.50
N GLN A 219 19.87 9.39 27.71
CA GLN A 219 18.69 8.92 26.97
C GLN A 219 18.19 9.97 25.98
N GLN A 220 17.73 9.50 24.82
CA GLN A 220 17.04 10.34 23.83
C GLN A 220 15.57 9.93 23.74
N LEU A 221 14.67 10.92 23.64
CA LEU A 221 13.26 10.65 23.33
C LEU A 221 13.11 10.30 21.84
N VAL A 222 12.51 9.14 21.58
CA VAL A 222 12.26 8.65 20.22
C VAL A 222 10.78 8.32 20.07
N GLY A 223 10.17 8.80 18.98
CA GLY A 223 8.83 8.40 18.57
C GLY A 223 8.84 7.06 17.85
N CYS A 224 7.96 6.15 18.24
CA CYS A 224 7.78 4.88 17.55
C CYS A 224 7.17 5.07 16.16
N HIS A 225 7.82 4.55 15.12
CA HIS A 225 7.34 4.60 13.73
C HIS A 225 6.02 3.88 13.45
N ALA A 226 5.64 2.95 14.31
CA ALA A 226 4.45 2.12 14.10
C ALA A 226 3.23 2.59 14.91
N CYS A 227 3.43 3.21 16.07
CA CYS A 227 2.34 3.50 16.99
C CYS A 227 2.42 4.87 17.66
N ASP A 228 3.34 5.73 17.21
CA ASP A 228 3.54 7.11 17.67
C ASP A 228 3.93 7.33 19.12
N LEU A 229 3.98 6.26 19.92
CA LEU A 229 4.40 6.33 21.31
C LEU A 229 5.82 6.88 21.41
N VAL A 230 5.96 8.00 22.10
CA VAL A 230 7.26 8.57 22.47
C VAL A 230 7.75 7.84 23.71
N ALA A 231 8.94 7.24 23.60
CA ALA A 231 9.59 6.55 24.70
C ALA A 231 11.07 6.98 24.79
N PRO A 232 11.63 7.04 26.01
CA PRO A 232 13.07 7.21 26.18
C PRO A 232 13.79 5.95 25.69
N VAL A 233 14.88 6.15 24.94
CA VAL A 233 15.75 5.09 24.44
C VAL A 233 17.13 5.30 25.04
N SER A 234 17.67 4.26 25.70
CA SER A 234 19.09 4.16 26.06
C SER A 234 19.87 3.52 24.92
N SER A 235 21.18 3.76 24.84
CA SER A 235 22.08 3.22 23.81
C SER A 235 21.99 1.68 23.71
N GLY A 236 21.14 1.18 22.80
CA GLY A 236 20.87 -0.25 22.58
C GLY A 236 19.59 -0.49 21.76
N HIS A 237 19.29 -1.76 21.44
CA HIS A 237 18.06 -2.15 20.74
C HIS A 237 16.84 -2.16 21.68
N THR A 238 16.26 -1.00 21.93
CA THR A 238 15.02 -0.91 22.73
C THR A 238 13.81 -1.26 21.86
N ARG A 239 12.91 -2.12 22.35
CA ARG A 239 11.62 -2.40 21.71
C ARG A 239 10.54 -1.48 22.28
N CYS A 240 9.64 -1.04 21.44
CA CYS A 240 8.49 -0.23 21.81
C CYS A 240 7.62 -1.03 22.79
N PRO A 241 7.30 -0.48 23.97
CA PRO A 241 6.53 -1.20 24.99
C PRO A 241 5.07 -1.40 24.60
N ARG A 242 4.56 -0.73 23.55
CA ARG A 242 3.17 -0.84 23.09
C ARG A 242 3.01 -1.77 21.90
N CYS A 243 3.77 -1.56 20.82
CA CYS A 243 3.65 -2.38 19.61
C CYS A 243 4.79 -3.40 19.41
N GLY A 244 5.84 -3.36 20.24
CA GLY A 244 7.02 -4.22 20.09
C GLY A 244 7.89 -3.92 18.88
N ALA A 245 7.77 -2.75 18.24
CA ALA A 245 8.66 -2.33 17.15
C ALA A 245 10.05 -1.96 17.68
N ALA A 246 11.10 -2.17 16.90
CA ALA A 246 12.41 -1.63 17.25
C ALA A 246 12.32 -0.10 17.27
N LEU A 247 12.72 0.52 18.37
CA LEU A 247 12.81 1.96 18.50
C LEU A 247 14.17 2.42 17.99
N HIS A 248 14.17 3.38 17.08
CA HIS A 248 15.38 3.98 16.53
C HIS A 248 15.11 5.45 16.19
N ALA A 249 16.06 6.34 16.47
CA ALA A 249 15.90 7.77 16.18
C ALA A 249 15.74 8.04 14.65
N ARG A 250 16.42 7.24 13.83
CA ARG A 250 16.35 7.22 12.36
C ARG A 250 16.26 5.79 11.87
N LYS A 251 15.62 5.56 10.72
CA LYS A 251 15.64 4.23 10.09
C LYS A 251 17.10 3.84 9.82
N VAL A 252 17.49 2.66 10.31
CA VAL A 252 18.86 2.14 10.16
C VAL A 252 19.20 2.00 8.68
N ASP A 253 20.34 2.58 8.29
CA ASP A 253 20.88 2.59 6.93
C ASP A 253 19.89 2.97 5.83
N SER A 254 18.97 3.89 6.12
CA SER A 254 17.91 4.30 5.19
C SER A 254 18.45 4.70 3.80
N LEU A 255 19.52 5.50 3.75
CA LEU A 255 20.12 5.92 2.48
C LEU A 255 20.69 4.76 1.67
N ALA A 256 21.48 3.88 2.31
CA ALA A 256 22.10 2.74 1.64
C ALA A 256 21.05 1.73 1.17
N ARG A 257 20.06 1.42 2.02
CA ARG A 257 18.95 0.51 1.67
C ARG A 257 18.09 1.04 0.54
N THR A 258 17.73 2.33 0.57
CA THR A 258 16.95 2.94 -0.52
C THR A 258 17.76 2.99 -1.82
N TRP A 259 19.07 3.32 -1.79
CA TRP A 259 19.91 3.25 -2.98
C TRP A 259 20.01 1.85 -3.56
N ALA A 260 20.25 0.83 -2.73
CA ALA A 260 20.31 -0.56 -3.18
C ALA A 260 19.01 -0.98 -3.88
N LEU A 261 17.84 -0.64 -3.30
CA LEU A 261 16.54 -0.95 -3.90
C LEU A 261 16.28 -0.15 -5.18
N VAL A 262 16.64 1.13 -5.23
CA VAL A 262 16.50 1.96 -6.44
C VAL A 262 17.38 1.42 -7.57
N LEU A 263 18.64 1.08 -7.31
CA LEU A 263 19.55 0.53 -8.31
C LEU A 263 19.05 -0.84 -8.83
N THR A 264 18.62 -1.72 -7.93
CA THR A 264 17.99 -3.00 -8.32
C THR A 264 16.77 -2.75 -9.21
N ALA A 265 15.90 -1.81 -8.86
CA ALA A 265 14.73 -1.49 -9.66
C ALA A 265 15.09 -0.88 -11.03
N VAL A 266 16.15 -0.06 -11.13
CA VAL A 266 16.66 0.46 -12.42
C VAL A 266 17.14 -0.69 -13.31
N ILE A 267 17.89 -1.65 -12.76
CA ILE A 267 18.37 -2.82 -13.51
C ILE A 267 17.18 -3.65 -14.02
N LEU A 268 16.19 -3.91 -13.17
CA LEU A 268 14.99 -4.69 -13.53
C LEU A 268 14.04 -3.93 -14.48
N TYR A 269 14.11 -2.61 -14.53
CA TYR A 269 13.27 -1.79 -15.41
C TYR A 269 13.63 -1.98 -16.89
N VAL A 270 14.89 -2.28 -17.20
CA VAL A 270 15.32 -2.56 -18.58
C VAL A 270 14.63 -3.81 -19.14
N PRO A 271 14.78 -5.03 -18.55
CA PRO A 271 14.11 -6.22 -19.06
C PRO A 271 12.58 -6.10 -19.00
N ALA A 272 12.01 -5.37 -18.03
CA ALA A 272 10.57 -5.14 -17.94
C ALA A 272 9.97 -4.41 -19.16
N ASN A 273 10.75 -3.54 -19.82
CA ASN A 273 10.28 -2.77 -20.99
C ASN A 273 10.78 -3.33 -22.32
N VAL A 274 11.89 -4.09 -22.32
CA VAL A 274 12.48 -4.66 -23.53
C VAL A 274 11.87 -6.03 -23.87
N TYR A 275 11.59 -6.87 -22.87
CA TYR A 275 11.03 -8.19 -23.13
C TYR A 275 9.51 -8.19 -23.24
N PRO A 276 8.93 -9.18 -23.94
CA PRO A 276 7.49 -9.34 -24.05
C PRO A 276 6.85 -9.52 -22.67
N VAL A 277 5.78 -8.78 -22.44
CA VAL A 277 4.95 -8.86 -21.23
C VAL A 277 3.86 -9.91 -21.40
N MET A 278 3.33 -10.05 -22.61
CA MET A 278 2.38 -11.10 -22.98
C MET A 278 2.64 -11.53 -24.42
N THR A 279 2.33 -12.77 -24.75
CA THR A 279 2.30 -13.29 -26.12
C THR A 279 0.90 -13.80 -26.36
N VAL A 280 0.25 -13.30 -27.40
CA VAL A 280 -1.05 -13.81 -27.83
C VAL A 280 -0.78 -14.86 -28.90
N ILE A 281 -1.11 -16.12 -28.60
CA ILE A 281 -0.97 -17.23 -29.54
C ILE A 281 -2.33 -17.51 -30.14
N SER A 282 -2.47 -17.33 -31.46
CA SER A 282 -3.67 -17.69 -32.22
C SER A 282 -3.28 -18.59 -33.38
N PHE A 283 -3.99 -19.71 -33.55
CA PHE A 283 -3.73 -20.72 -34.60
C PHE A 283 -2.27 -21.20 -34.71
N GLY A 284 -1.53 -21.22 -33.59
CA GLY A 284 -0.15 -21.70 -33.52
C GLY A 284 0.94 -20.67 -33.81
N SER A 285 0.58 -19.45 -34.24
CA SER A 285 1.50 -18.30 -34.32
C SER A 285 1.33 -17.39 -33.10
N GLY A 286 2.45 -17.02 -32.47
CA GLY A 286 2.47 -16.10 -31.34
C GLY A 286 3.01 -14.73 -31.74
N GLU A 287 2.27 -13.66 -31.43
CA GLU A 287 2.78 -12.29 -31.53
C GLU A 287 3.18 -11.80 -30.13
N PRO A 288 4.50 -11.64 -29.86
CA PRO A 288 4.97 -11.17 -28.57
C PRO A 288 4.79 -9.65 -28.44
N ASP A 289 4.11 -9.23 -27.37
CA ASP A 289 3.83 -7.84 -27.07
C ASP A 289 4.63 -7.33 -25.87
N THR A 290 5.38 -6.25 -26.10
CA THR A 290 5.94 -5.39 -25.04
C THR A 290 4.88 -4.42 -24.53
N ILE A 291 5.15 -3.76 -23.40
CA ILE A 291 4.28 -2.69 -22.88
C ILE A 291 4.06 -1.61 -23.95
N LEU A 292 5.14 -1.21 -24.64
CA LEU A 292 5.08 -0.14 -25.64
C LEU A 292 4.38 -0.59 -26.93
N SER A 293 4.56 -1.83 -27.39
CA SER A 293 3.81 -2.35 -28.54
C SER A 293 2.33 -2.46 -28.21
N GLY A 294 1.97 -2.95 -27.02
CA GLY A 294 0.59 -3.00 -26.56
C GLY A 294 -0.08 -1.61 -26.54
N VAL A 295 0.64 -0.57 -26.07
CA VAL A 295 0.16 0.82 -26.14
C VAL A 295 -0.08 1.27 -27.58
N LYS A 296 0.82 0.94 -28.52
CA LYS A 296 0.65 1.31 -29.94
C LYS A 296 -0.57 0.62 -30.55
N VAL A 297 -0.78 -0.66 -30.27
CA VAL A 297 -1.94 -1.44 -30.74
C VAL A 297 -3.25 -0.82 -30.24
N LEU A 298 -3.29 -0.41 -28.96
CA LEU A 298 -4.45 0.27 -28.38
C LEU A 298 -4.75 1.63 -29.04
N ILE A 299 -3.71 2.39 -29.40
CA ILE A 299 -3.87 3.66 -30.13
C ILE A 299 -4.43 3.41 -31.52
N SER A 300 -3.89 2.43 -32.25
CA SER A 300 -4.39 2.10 -33.60
C SER A 300 -5.83 1.58 -33.59
N ALA A 301 -6.26 0.94 -32.50
CA ALA A 301 -7.63 0.51 -32.29
C ALA A 301 -8.60 1.64 -31.89
N GLY A 302 -8.14 2.90 -31.80
CA GLY A 302 -8.96 4.04 -31.38
C GLY A 302 -9.20 4.12 -29.86
N MET A 303 -8.70 3.18 -29.08
CA MET A 303 -8.80 3.12 -27.61
C MET A 303 -7.73 4.00 -26.92
N TRP A 304 -7.62 5.26 -27.33
CA TRP A 304 -6.60 6.18 -26.80
C TRP A 304 -6.64 6.37 -25.27
N PRO A 305 -7.80 6.36 -24.55
CA PRO A 305 -7.80 6.49 -23.10
C PRO A 305 -7.15 5.29 -22.40
N LEU A 306 -7.35 4.09 -22.96
CA LEU A 306 -6.78 2.85 -22.44
C LEU A 306 -5.26 2.82 -22.67
N ALA A 307 -4.83 3.22 -23.86
CA ALA A 307 -3.41 3.34 -24.19
C ALA A 307 -2.69 4.31 -23.23
N LEU A 308 -3.31 5.47 -22.95
CA LEU A 308 -2.77 6.46 -22.02
C LEU A 308 -2.69 5.89 -20.59
N LEU A 309 -3.72 5.16 -20.15
CA LEU A 309 -3.74 4.53 -18.84
C LEU A 309 -2.58 3.54 -18.67
N VAL A 310 -2.42 2.61 -19.61
CA VAL A 310 -1.34 1.59 -19.58
C VAL A 310 0.03 2.27 -19.65
N PHE A 311 0.22 3.23 -20.55
CA PHE A 311 1.47 3.98 -20.67
C PHE A 311 1.84 4.73 -19.38
N ILE A 312 0.89 5.44 -18.76
CA ILE A 312 1.13 6.16 -17.52
C ILE A 312 1.43 5.19 -16.38
N ALA A 313 0.62 4.14 -16.21
CA ALA A 313 0.75 3.20 -15.10
C ALA A 313 2.09 2.43 -15.13
N SER A 314 2.57 2.09 -16.33
CA SER A 314 3.69 1.15 -16.48
C SER A 314 5.01 1.76 -16.94
N ILE A 315 4.99 2.93 -17.56
CA ILE A 315 6.21 3.62 -17.94
C ILE A 315 6.40 4.86 -17.06
N THR A 316 5.46 5.80 -17.14
CA THR A 316 5.60 7.11 -16.49
C THR A 316 5.67 7.00 -14.96
N VAL A 317 4.83 6.17 -14.35
CA VAL A 317 4.77 6.03 -12.89
C VAL A 317 6.04 5.41 -12.30
N PRO A 318 6.56 4.26 -12.81
CA PRO A 318 7.85 3.74 -12.36
C PRO A 318 9.01 4.72 -12.58
N MET A 319 9.05 5.41 -13.74
CA MET A 319 10.06 6.45 -13.98
C MET A 319 9.98 7.58 -12.95
N LEU A 320 8.77 8.07 -12.65
CA LEU A 320 8.56 9.09 -11.63
C LEU A 320 9.09 8.65 -10.25
N LYS A 321 8.86 7.39 -9.87
CA LYS A 321 9.40 6.86 -8.60
C LYS A 321 10.91 6.75 -8.61
N LEU A 322 11.50 6.19 -9.68
CA LEU A 322 12.96 6.00 -9.77
C LEU A 322 13.70 7.33 -9.78
N LEU A 323 13.28 8.26 -10.63
CA LEU A 323 13.86 9.60 -10.72
C LEU A 323 13.60 10.42 -9.46
N GLY A 324 12.37 10.35 -8.93
CA GLY A 324 11.97 11.08 -7.74
C GLY A 324 12.72 10.62 -6.48
N LEU A 325 12.85 9.31 -6.25
CA LEU A 325 13.62 8.77 -5.13
C LEU A 325 15.12 9.04 -5.29
N SER A 326 15.66 8.90 -6.50
CA SER A 326 17.07 9.23 -6.79
C SER A 326 17.35 10.71 -6.49
N PHE A 327 16.47 11.61 -6.94
CA PHE A 327 16.56 13.04 -6.64
C PHE A 327 16.53 13.31 -5.12
N LEU A 328 15.59 12.69 -4.39
CA LEU A 328 15.51 12.85 -2.94
C LEU A 328 16.78 12.35 -2.23
N LEU A 329 17.31 11.20 -2.64
CA LEU A 329 18.54 10.62 -2.11
C LEU A 329 19.76 11.52 -2.34
N ILE A 330 19.98 11.96 -3.59
CA ILE A 330 21.07 12.87 -3.94
C ILE A 330 20.93 14.18 -3.17
N SER A 331 19.72 14.72 -3.06
CA SER A 331 19.45 15.97 -2.35
C SER A 331 19.72 15.87 -0.84
N VAL A 332 19.42 14.73 -0.21
CA VAL A 332 19.76 14.46 1.19
C VAL A 332 21.27 14.27 1.37
N GLN A 333 21.94 13.53 0.48
CA GLN A 333 23.40 13.32 0.53
C GLN A 333 24.18 14.62 0.34
N ARG A 334 23.73 15.49 -0.57
CA ARG A 334 24.28 16.85 -0.76
C ARG A 334 23.88 17.84 0.34
N ARG A 335 23.15 17.38 1.37
CA ARG A 335 22.65 18.19 2.51
C ARG A 335 21.94 19.47 2.09
N SER A 336 21.22 19.44 0.96
CA SER A 336 20.58 20.64 0.42
C SER A 336 19.43 21.10 1.32
N SER A 337 19.40 22.39 1.68
CA SER A 337 18.29 23.03 2.39
C SER A 337 17.21 23.59 1.44
N TRP A 338 17.38 23.42 0.13
CA TRP A 338 16.48 23.94 -0.90
C TRP A 338 15.08 23.28 -0.84
N ARG A 339 14.04 24.13 -0.89
CA ARG A 339 12.59 23.80 -0.95
C ARG A 339 12.18 22.51 -0.22
N ARG A 340 12.52 22.39 1.06
CA ARG A 340 12.23 21.22 1.92
C ARG A 340 10.76 20.77 1.88
N ARG A 341 9.82 21.73 1.87
CA ARG A 341 8.38 21.45 1.77
C ARG A 341 8.01 20.76 0.46
N ASP A 342 8.57 21.19 -0.67
CA ASP A 342 8.28 20.60 -1.98
C ASP A 342 8.90 19.21 -2.11
N ARG A 343 10.08 18.97 -1.52
CA ARG A 343 10.68 17.63 -1.44
C ARG A 343 9.83 16.66 -0.61
N THR A 344 9.29 17.12 0.52
CA THR A 344 8.35 16.31 1.32
C THR A 344 7.05 16.06 0.55
N ARG A 345 6.53 17.04 -0.21
CA ARG A 345 5.37 16.83 -1.10
C ARG A 345 5.68 15.81 -2.20
N LEU A 346 6.85 15.89 -2.84
CA LEU A 346 7.30 14.92 -3.82
C LEU A 346 7.35 13.52 -3.23
N TYR A 347 7.91 13.35 -2.03
CA TYR A 347 7.89 12.07 -1.32
C TYR A 347 6.46 11.53 -1.12
N ARG A 348 5.50 12.37 -0.70
CA ARG A 348 4.09 11.96 -0.56
C ARG A 348 3.46 11.53 -1.88
N ILE A 349 3.78 12.23 -2.97
CA ILE A 349 3.30 11.87 -4.31
C ILE A 349 3.86 10.50 -4.71
N ILE A 350 5.18 10.30 -4.55
CA ILE A 350 5.85 9.02 -4.86
C ILE A 350 5.22 7.87 -4.06
N GLU A 351 5.01 8.07 -2.76
CA GLU A 351 4.40 7.06 -1.86
C GLU A 351 2.94 6.78 -2.24
N GLY A 352 2.15 7.80 -2.53
CA GLY A 352 0.73 7.66 -2.90
C GLY A 352 0.53 6.99 -4.26
N VAL A 353 1.39 7.30 -5.24
CA VAL A 353 1.38 6.67 -6.58
C VAL A 353 1.86 5.21 -6.50
N GLY A 354 2.69 4.88 -5.50
CA GLY A 354 3.04 3.54 -5.00
C GLY A 354 2.23 2.36 -5.54
N ARG A 355 1.00 2.28 -5.04
CA ARG A 355 0.05 1.18 -5.26
C ARG A 355 -0.50 1.06 -6.67
N TRP A 356 -0.56 2.16 -7.42
CA TRP A 356 -1.19 2.19 -8.75
C TRP A 356 -0.35 1.50 -9.82
N SER A 357 0.95 1.30 -9.59
CA SER A 357 1.82 0.58 -10.53
C SER A 357 1.45 -0.90 -10.69
N MET A 358 0.61 -1.48 -9.81
CA MET A 358 0.18 -2.88 -9.93
C MET A 358 -1.00 -3.12 -10.90
N ILE A 359 -1.59 -2.06 -11.47
CA ILE A 359 -2.75 -2.20 -12.39
C ILE A 359 -2.47 -3.22 -13.49
N ASP A 360 -1.31 -3.14 -14.14
CA ASP A 360 -0.99 -3.99 -15.30
C ASP A 360 -0.80 -5.45 -14.92
N ILE A 361 -0.22 -5.75 -13.76
CA ILE A 361 -0.04 -7.12 -13.28
C ILE A 361 -1.42 -7.76 -13.03
N PHE A 362 -2.34 -6.99 -12.44
CA PHE A 362 -3.71 -7.45 -12.21
C PHE A 362 -4.50 -7.60 -13.51
N MET A 363 -4.35 -6.68 -14.45
CA MET A 363 -4.93 -6.80 -15.79
C MET A 363 -4.49 -8.09 -16.49
N ILE A 364 -3.19 -8.38 -16.53
CA ILE A 364 -2.64 -9.61 -17.14
C ILE A 364 -3.21 -10.85 -16.43
N SER A 365 -3.31 -10.83 -15.09
CA SER A 365 -3.85 -11.97 -14.34
C SER A 365 -5.27 -12.35 -14.74
N ILE A 366 -6.08 -11.36 -15.11
CA ILE A 366 -7.47 -11.55 -15.54
C ILE A 366 -7.53 -11.97 -17.00
N LEU A 367 -6.76 -11.32 -17.87
CA LEU A 367 -6.67 -11.68 -19.28
C LEU A 367 -6.24 -13.13 -19.47
N VAL A 368 -5.24 -13.57 -18.71
CA VAL A 368 -4.75 -14.95 -18.72
C VAL A 368 -5.79 -15.95 -18.18
N ALA A 369 -6.61 -15.54 -17.20
CA ALA A 369 -7.69 -16.37 -16.68
C ALA A 369 -8.87 -16.53 -17.67
N LEU A 370 -9.21 -15.44 -18.38
CA LEU A 370 -10.35 -15.38 -19.30
C LEU A 370 -10.03 -15.99 -20.67
N VAL A 371 -8.88 -15.65 -21.25
CA VAL A 371 -8.50 -16.03 -22.62
C VAL A 371 -7.76 -17.36 -22.63
N LYS A 372 -8.48 -18.39 -22.17
CA LYS A 372 -8.00 -19.77 -22.15
C LYS A 372 -8.97 -20.73 -22.85
N LEU A 373 -9.52 -20.28 -23.97
CA LEU A 373 -10.54 -21.01 -24.74
C LEU A 373 -9.95 -22.12 -25.64
N GLY A 374 -8.94 -22.84 -25.16
CA GLY A 374 -8.30 -23.93 -25.91
C GLY A 374 -7.66 -23.45 -27.21
N ALA A 375 -8.01 -24.08 -28.34
CA ALA A 375 -7.31 -23.96 -29.62
C ALA A 375 -7.46 -22.64 -30.41
N ILE A 376 -8.24 -21.67 -29.92
CA ILE A 376 -8.57 -20.43 -30.67
C ILE A 376 -7.55 -19.31 -30.36
N ALA A 377 -7.38 -19.01 -29.08
CA ALA A 377 -6.39 -18.04 -28.60
C ALA A 377 -5.99 -18.34 -27.15
N THR A 378 -4.69 -18.27 -26.86
CA THR A 378 -4.14 -18.35 -25.49
C THR A 378 -3.23 -17.16 -25.22
N ILE A 379 -3.33 -16.59 -24.02
CA ILE A 379 -2.42 -15.53 -23.57
C ILE A 379 -1.39 -16.14 -22.65
N GLU A 380 -0.13 -16.07 -23.06
CA GLU A 380 1.01 -16.48 -22.25
C GLU A 380 1.75 -15.23 -21.74
N PRO A 381 1.85 -15.03 -20.42
CA PRO A 381 2.63 -13.97 -19.83
C PRO A 381 4.13 -14.22 -20.06
N GLY A 382 4.83 -13.18 -20.50
CA GLY A 382 6.26 -13.24 -20.79
C GLY A 382 7.12 -12.81 -19.59
N VAL A 383 8.44 -12.96 -19.74
CA VAL A 383 9.43 -12.55 -18.71
C VAL A 383 9.43 -11.04 -18.43
N GLY A 384 8.87 -10.23 -19.34
CA GLY A 384 8.62 -8.81 -19.10
C GLY A 384 7.66 -8.59 -17.92
N ALA A 385 6.63 -9.45 -17.76
CA ALA A 385 5.64 -9.32 -16.70
C ALA A 385 6.24 -9.59 -15.29
N THR A 386 7.08 -10.62 -15.16
CA THR A 386 7.78 -10.92 -13.90
C THR A 386 8.79 -9.83 -13.54
N SER A 387 9.55 -9.35 -14.53
CA SER A 387 10.50 -8.25 -14.35
C SER A 387 9.78 -6.96 -13.93
N PHE A 388 8.66 -6.64 -14.58
CA PHE A 388 7.82 -5.49 -14.24
C PHE A 388 7.27 -5.60 -12.81
N ALA A 389 6.74 -6.75 -12.42
CA ALA A 389 6.28 -7.00 -11.07
C ALA A 389 7.39 -6.80 -10.02
N ALA A 390 8.59 -7.27 -10.31
CA ALA A 390 9.75 -7.06 -9.45
C ALA A 390 10.07 -5.56 -9.31
N VAL A 391 10.07 -4.78 -10.40
CA VAL A 391 10.23 -3.30 -10.34
C VAL A 391 9.20 -2.66 -9.41
N VAL A 392 7.92 -3.04 -9.54
CA VAL A 392 6.84 -2.46 -8.72
C VAL A 392 7.05 -2.76 -7.24
N VAL A 393 7.34 -4.02 -6.89
CA VAL A 393 7.60 -4.42 -5.50
C VAL A 393 8.85 -3.74 -4.96
N THR A 394 9.96 -3.75 -5.71
CA THR A 394 11.23 -3.14 -5.28
C THR A 394 11.10 -1.63 -5.11
N THR A 395 10.40 -0.92 -6.00
CA THR A 395 10.18 0.53 -5.85
C THR A 395 9.28 0.88 -4.68
N MET A 396 8.27 0.05 -4.37
CA MET A 396 7.44 0.20 -3.18
C MET A 396 8.25 -0.02 -1.89
N LEU A 397 9.11 -1.04 -1.87
CA LEU A 397 10.04 -1.26 -0.75
C LEU A 397 11.05 -0.11 -0.62
N ALA A 398 11.51 0.47 -1.74
CA ALA A 398 12.44 1.61 -1.74
C ALA A 398 11.82 2.84 -1.06
N SER A 399 10.57 3.19 -1.41
CA SER A 399 9.87 4.29 -0.75
C SER A 399 9.63 4.02 0.73
N MET A 400 9.31 2.77 1.11
CA MET A 400 9.15 2.38 2.53
C MET A 400 10.48 2.41 3.30
N ALA A 401 11.61 2.15 2.66
CA ALA A 401 12.93 2.19 3.28
C ALA A 401 13.43 3.63 3.51
N PHE A 402 12.99 4.58 2.68
CA PHE A 402 13.39 5.99 2.79
C PHE A 402 12.82 6.64 4.06
N ASP A 403 13.63 7.42 4.77
CA ASP A 403 13.24 8.19 5.95
C ASP A 403 13.05 9.67 5.56
N PRO A 404 11.80 10.15 5.38
CA PRO A 404 11.55 11.53 4.95
C PRO A 404 12.09 12.59 5.91
N ARG A 405 12.38 12.23 7.17
CA ARG A 405 12.93 13.16 8.17
C ARG A 405 14.33 13.62 7.81
N LEU A 406 15.08 12.82 7.04
CA LEU A 406 16.41 13.19 6.55
C LEU A 406 16.40 14.43 5.66
N ILE A 407 15.27 14.74 5.00
CA ILE A 407 15.07 15.98 4.22
C ILE A 407 15.19 17.22 5.12
N TRP A 408 14.85 17.07 6.40
CA TRP A 408 14.73 18.16 7.35
C TRP A 408 15.91 18.29 8.31
N ASP A 409 16.86 17.34 8.30
CA ASP A 409 18.00 17.30 9.23
C ASP A 409 19.01 18.43 8.96
N ALA A 410 19.22 18.81 7.70
CA ALA A 410 20.07 19.96 7.35
C ALA A 410 19.62 21.27 8.03
N ALA A 411 18.31 21.44 8.26
CA ALA A 411 17.74 22.62 8.93
C ALA A 411 18.07 22.70 10.44
N VAL A 412 18.28 21.54 11.08
CA VAL A 412 18.50 21.46 12.53
C VAL A 412 19.95 21.84 12.85
N GLN A 413 20.89 21.53 11.96
CA GLN A 413 22.29 21.93 12.09
C GLN A 413 22.53 23.42 11.79
N GLU A 414 21.81 24.02 10.83
CA GLU A 414 21.86 25.47 10.57
C GLU A 414 21.43 26.32 11.80
N ARG A 415 20.66 25.73 12.74
CA ARG A 415 20.15 26.41 13.95
C ARG A 415 20.96 26.18 15.22
N LYS A 416 22.01 25.37 15.21
CA LYS A 416 22.95 25.34 16.34
C LYS A 416 23.86 26.56 16.18
N PRO A 417 23.75 27.61 17.02
CA PRO A 417 24.81 28.61 17.09
C PRO A 417 26.12 27.89 17.45
N ALA A 418 27.21 28.29 16.79
CA ALA A 418 28.55 27.75 17.00
C ALA A 418 29.01 27.92 18.45
#